data_AF-A0A7C7PN82-F1
#
_entry.id   AF-A0A7C7PN82-F1
#
_cell.length_a   1.000
_cell.length_b   1.000
_cell.length_c   1.000
_cell.angle_alpha   90.00
_cell.angle_beta   90.00
_cell.angle_gamma   90.00
#
_symmetry.space_group_name_H-M   'P 1'
#
loop_
_entity.id
_entity.type
_entity.pdbx_description
1 polymer ?
#
loop_
_entity_poly.entity_id
_entity_poly.type
_entity_poly.pdbx_seq_one_letter_code
_entity_poly.pdbx_strand_id
1 'polypeptide(L)'
;VKGLYAKARSGEITNFTGINDPFDEPKCAHITLDSSGVVGNSIDDMVDQLAHLFEKPKEVLLPGRWQPLHVGHEWLIQRELDLGKRVVVGIRDTPVSDSDPFSTDTRKRMIEYRYAGEEVEAWVMPDIEAISYGRKVGYELREADDIPPEVFAVSATGVRGGDRANVSKRVMEFMINEGIWDGD
;
A
#
# COMPACT_ATOMS: atom_id res chain seq x y z
N VAL A 1 44.58 -24.10 -2.04
CA VAL A 1 43.88 -22.81 -2.28
C VAL A 1 44.94 -21.73 -2.37
N LYS A 2 44.99 -20.93 -3.45
CA LYS A 2 45.89 -19.77 -3.54
C LYS A 2 45.12 -18.54 -3.04
N GLY A 3 45.76 -17.68 -2.24
CA GLY A 3 45.16 -16.42 -1.79
C GLY A 3 45.56 -16.02 -0.37
N LEU A 4 45.25 -14.78 0.01
CA LEU A 4 45.55 -14.19 1.33
C LEU A 4 45.00 -15.04 2.48
N TYR A 5 43.78 -15.55 2.37
CA TYR A 5 43.16 -16.44 3.37
C TYR A 5 43.93 -17.76 3.57
N ALA A 6 44.51 -18.33 2.51
CA ALA A 6 45.28 -19.56 2.63
C ALA A 6 46.61 -19.32 3.39
N LYS A 7 47.25 -18.17 3.12
CA LYS A 7 48.46 -17.73 3.83
C LYS A 7 48.19 -17.32 5.28
N ALA A 8 47.06 -16.68 5.55
CA ALA A 8 46.63 -16.36 6.90
C ALA A 8 46.33 -17.64 7.71
N ARG A 9 45.65 -18.63 7.11
CA ARG A 9 45.40 -19.93 7.74
C ARG A 9 46.67 -20.77 7.94
N SER A 10 47.68 -20.62 7.10
CA SER A 10 48.99 -21.27 7.29
C SER A 10 49.89 -20.57 8.30
N GLY A 11 49.48 -19.41 8.83
CA GLY A 11 50.26 -18.63 9.79
C GLY A 11 51.34 -17.74 9.17
N GLU A 12 51.44 -17.69 7.82
CA GLU A 12 52.38 -16.80 7.11
C GLU A 12 51.99 -15.31 7.24
N ILE A 13 50.72 -15.02 7.49
CA ILE A 13 50.22 -13.66 7.75
C ILE A 13 49.67 -13.63 9.18
N THR A 14 50.31 -12.85 10.04
CA THR A 14 49.83 -12.53 11.39
C THR A 14 48.89 -11.34 11.35
N ASN A 15 48.00 -11.23 12.34
CA ASN A 15 47.03 -10.12 12.49
C ASN A 15 46.14 -9.92 11.25
N PHE A 16 45.58 -11.00 10.74
CA PHE A 16 44.67 -10.97 9.61
C PHE A 16 43.22 -10.92 10.11
N THR A 17 42.54 -9.81 9.78
CA THR A 17 41.18 -9.56 10.25
C THR A 17 40.20 -10.62 9.76
N GLY A 18 39.38 -11.14 10.69
CA GLY A 18 38.43 -12.23 10.41
C GLY A 18 39.03 -13.65 10.44
N ILE A 19 40.31 -13.81 10.82
CA ILE A 19 40.90 -15.12 11.18
C ILE A 19 41.53 -15.08 12.58
N ASN A 20 42.59 -14.30 12.75
CA ASN A 20 43.38 -14.24 14.00
C ASN A 20 43.45 -12.82 14.59
N ASP A 21 42.84 -11.84 13.92
CA ASP A 21 42.57 -10.51 14.44
C ASP A 21 41.05 -10.28 14.37
N PRO A 22 40.31 -10.17 15.49
CA PRO A 22 38.88 -9.89 15.43
C PRO A 22 38.62 -8.46 14.93
N PHE A 23 37.45 -8.22 14.34
CA PHE A 23 37.01 -6.86 14.06
C PHE A 23 36.68 -6.14 15.36
N ASP A 24 36.90 -4.83 15.41
CA ASP A 24 36.41 -4.00 16.52
C ASP A 24 34.87 -4.07 16.57
N GLU A 25 34.33 -4.31 17.77
CA GLU A 25 32.89 -4.36 17.94
C GLU A 25 32.25 -2.97 17.73
N PRO A 26 31.12 -2.89 17.01
CA PRO A 26 30.40 -1.64 16.82
C PRO A 26 29.85 -1.11 18.15
N LYS A 27 30.17 0.13 18.48
CA LYS A 27 29.72 0.78 19.74
C LYS A 27 28.20 0.93 19.86
N CYS A 28 27.51 1.07 18.73
CA CYS A 28 26.06 1.25 18.66
C CYS A 28 25.48 0.42 17.49
N ALA A 29 25.43 -0.90 17.65
CA ALA A 29 24.79 -1.75 16.66
C ALA A 29 23.28 -1.48 16.62
N HIS A 30 22.72 -1.24 15.42
CA HIS A 30 21.27 -1.15 15.24
C HIS A 30 20.63 -2.54 15.19
N ILE A 31 21.38 -3.54 14.70
CA ILE A 31 20.95 -4.94 14.58
C ILE A 31 22.17 -5.83 14.91
N THR A 32 21.94 -6.91 15.64
CA THR A 32 22.91 -7.97 15.92
C THR A 32 22.30 -9.30 15.51
N LEU A 33 23.06 -10.11 14.77
CA LEU A 33 22.63 -11.41 14.26
C LEU A 33 23.53 -12.50 14.84
N ASP A 34 22.95 -13.58 15.34
CA ASP A 34 23.68 -14.74 15.84
C ASP A 34 23.67 -15.84 14.77
N SER A 35 24.76 -15.96 14.02
CA SER A 35 24.93 -16.98 12.98
C SER A 35 25.69 -18.22 13.47
N SER A 36 25.62 -18.53 14.77
CA SER A 36 26.30 -19.69 15.38
C SER A 36 25.86 -21.05 14.81
N GLY A 37 24.73 -21.12 14.10
CA GLY A 37 24.23 -22.35 13.49
C GLY A 37 23.57 -23.32 14.48
N VAL A 38 23.32 -22.88 15.71
CA VAL A 38 22.43 -23.61 16.64
C VAL A 38 20.98 -23.54 16.14
N VAL A 39 20.08 -24.36 16.69
CA VAL A 39 18.65 -24.36 16.32
C VAL A 39 18.07 -22.96 16.54
N GLY A 40 17.51 -22.36 15.48
CA GLY A 40 16.98 -20.99 15.46
C GLY A 40 17.99 -19.91 15.08
N ASN A 41 19.25 -20.28 14.81
CA ASN A 41 20.36 -19.40 14.43
C ASN A 41 21.02 -19.84 13.12
N SER A 42 20.26 -20.45 12.21
CA SER A 42 20.71 -20.76 10.87
C SER A 42 20.80 -19.48 10.03
N ILE A 43 21.41 -19.57 8.85
CA ILE A 43 21.44 -18.45 7.89
C ILE A 43 20.02 -18.08 7.47
N ASP A 44 19.14 -19.07 7.28
CA ASP A 44 17.74 -18.84 6.89
C ASP A 44 17.00 -18.06 8.00
N ASP A 45 17.24 -18.40 9.28
CA ASP A 45 16.66 -17.65 10.41
C ASP A 45 17.13 -16.18 10.43
N MET A 46 18.40 -15.91 10.08
CA MET A 46 18.92 -14.54 9.98
C MET A 46 18.32 -13.78 8.78
N VAL A 47 18.11 -14.48 7.66
CA VAL A 47 17.44 -13.90 6.49
C VAL A 47 16.01 -13.54 6.83
N ASP A 48 15.26 -14.42 7.49
CA ASP A 48 13.86 -14.17 7.89
C ASP A 48 13.74 -12.98 8.85
N GLN A 49 14.69 -12.84 9.79
CA GLN A 49 14.75 -11.67 10.69
C GLN A 49 14.93 -10.35 9.93
N LEU A 50 15.61 -10.36 8.78
CA LEU A 50 15.93 -9.17 8.02
C LEU A 50 15.03 -8.92 6.82
N ALA A 51 14.39 -9.96 6.27
CA ALA A 51 13.71 -9.91 4.98
C ALA A 51 12.70 -8.75 4.91
N HIS A 52 11.93 -8.56 5.97
CA HIS A 52 10.93 -7.49 6.07
C HIS A 52 11.50 -6.06 5.98
N LEU A 53 12.80 -5.85 6.27
CA LEU A 53 13.47 -4.56 6.12
C LEU A 53 13.77 -4.22 4.65
N PHE A 54 13.80 -5.24 3.78
CA PHE A 54 14.14 -5.11 2.37
C PHE A 54 12.95 -5.36 1.44
N GLU A 55 11.94 -6.09 1.91
CA GLU A 55 10.69 -6.30 1.21
C GLU A 55 9.80 -5.07 1.33
N LYS A 56 9.69 -4.32 0.23
CA LYS A 56 8.70 -3.26 0.14
C LYS A 56 7.34 -3.86 -0.17
N PRO A 57 6.28 -3.52 0.61
CA PRO A 57 4.94 -3.98 0.31
C PRO A 57 4.53 -3.52 -1.09
N LYS A 58 3.77 -4.36 -1.78
CA LYS A 58 3.15 -4.01 -3.06
C LYS A 58 1.71 -3.59 -2.80
N GLU A 59 1.32 -2.51 -3.45
CA GLU A 59 0.00 -1.91 -3.32
C GLU A 59 -0.76 -1.95 -4.64
N VAL A 60 -2.08 -1.93 -4.54
CA VAL A 60 -2.98 -1.85 -5.69
C VAL A 60 -3.50 -0.42 -5.78
N LEU A 61 -3.14 0.28 -6.85
CA LEU A 61 -3.62 1.63 -7.12
C LEU A 61 -4.98 1.57 -7.81
N LEU A 62 -5.98 2.18 -7.19
CA LEU A 62 -7.29 2.46 -7.77
C LEU A 62 -7.41 3.97 -7.95
N PRO A 63 -7.23 4.54 -9.17
CA PRO A 63 -7.36 5.97 -9.41
C PRO A 63 -8.79 6.34 -9.80
N GLY A 64 -9.28 7.50 -9.34
CA GLY A 64 -10.65 7.94 -9.62
C GLY A 64 -10.98 9.35 -9.15
N ARG A 65 -12.19 9.79 -9.46
CA ARG A 65 -12.74 11.08 -9.00
C ARG A 65 -13.46 10.98 -7.66
N TRP A 66 -14.13 9.86 -7.36
CA TRP A 66 -14.79 9.60 -6.07
C TRP A 66 -15.85 10.65 -5.67
N GLN A 67 -16.83 10.93 -6.55
CA GLN A 67 -17.79 12.04 -6.43
C GLN A 67 -19.27 11.61 -6.18
N PRO A 68 -19.64 10.92 -5.09
CA PRO A 68 -18.84 10.54 -3.92
C PRO A 68 -18.31 9.09 -3.99
N LEU A 69 -17.74 8.59 -2.90
CA LEU A 69 -17.50 7.16 -2.70
C LEU A 69 -18.87 6.47 -2.57
N HIS A 70 -19.09 5.37 -3.29
CA HIS A 70 -20.37 4.65 -3.33
C HIS A 70 -20.12 3.15 -3.38
N VAL A 71 -21.17 2.33 -3.21
CA VAL A 71 -21.00 0.87 -3.07
C VAL A 71 -20.29 0.21 -4.26
N GLY A 72 -20.49 0.70 -5.48
CA GLY A 72 -19.70 0.28 -6.66
C GLY A 72 -18.18 0.47 -6.51
N HIS A 73 -17.75 1.62 -5.98
CA HIS A 73 -16.35 1.88 -5.67
C HIS A 73 -15.84 1.01 -4.53
N GLU A 74 -16.66 0.85 -3.48
CA GLU A 74 -16.31 0.04 -2.31
C GLU A 74 -16.13 -1.43 -2.68
N TRP A 75 -16.93 -1.95 -3.61
CA TRP A 75 -16.77 -3.31 -4.12
C TRP A 75 -15.38 -3.56 -4.73
N LEU A 76 -14.87 -2.61 -5.53
CA LEU A 76 -13.53 -2.71 -6.12
C LEU A 76 -12.43 -2.71 -5.06
N ILE A 77 -12.54 -1.83 -4.06
CA ILE A 77 -11.57 -1.74 -2.96
C ILE A 77 -11.63 -3.01 -2.10
N GLN A 78 -12.84 -3.43 -1.72
CA GLN A 78 -13.06 -4.60 -0.87
C GLN A 78 -12.53 -5.89 -1.51
N ARG A 79 -12.71 -6.05 -2.83
CA ARG A 79 -12.16 -7.21 -3.57
C ARG A 79 -10.65 -7.35 -3.36
N GLU A 80 -9.90 -6.26 -3.39
CA GLU A 80 -8.45 -6.30 -3.19
C GLU A 80 -8.07 -6.54 -1.72
N LEU A 81 -8.83 -5.94 -0.78
CA LEU A 81 -8.66 -6.19 0.65
C LEU A 81 -8.92 -7.66 1.01
N ASP A 82 -9.95 -8.28 0.42
CA ASP A 82 -10.28 -9.70 0.62
C ASP A 82 -9.17 -10.64 0.11
N LEU A 83 -8.36 -10.18 -0.85
CA LEU A 83 -7.15 -10.86 -1.33
C LEU A 83 -5.90 -10.56 -0.47
N GLY A 84 -6.08 -9.88 0.67
CA GLY A 84 -5.01 -9.48 1.57
C GLY A 84 -4.07 -8.42 0.99
N LYS A 85 -4.52 -7.65 -0.01
CA LYS A 85 -3.72 -6.58 -0.61
C LYS A 85 -3.86 -5.29 0.17
N ARG A 86 -2.80 -4.46 0.09
CA ARG A 86 -2.84 -3.05 0.48
C ARG A 86 -3.35 -2.25 -0.70
N VAL A 87 -4.25 -1.30 -0.46
CA VAL A 87 -4.90 -0.51 -1.53
C VAL A 87 -4.52 0.96 -1.39
N VAL A 88 -4.14 1.58 -2.50
CA VAL A 88 -4.01 3.03 -2.61
C VAL A 88 -5.18 3.55 -3.43
N VAL A 89 -6.02 4.38 -2.81
CA VAL A 89 -7.10 5.09 -3.48
C VAL A 89 -6.57 6.44 -3.97
N GLY A 90 -6.30 6.51 -5.27
CA GLY A 90 -5.81 7.70 -5.95
C GLY A 90 -6.95 8.67 -6.28
N ILE A 91 -6.95 9.84 -5.65
CA ILE A 91 -7.97 10.88 -5.78
C ILE A 91 -7.45 11.94 -6.76
N ARG A 92 -8.10 12.07 -7.92
CA ARG A 92 -7.78 13.14 -8.87
C ARG A 92 -8.05 14.52 -8.24
N ASP A 93 -7.07 15.40 -8.32
CA ASP A 93 -7.16 16.78 -7.84
C ASP A 93 -7.90 17.67 -8.83
N THR A 94 -9.23 17.58 -8.80
CA THR A 94 -10.16 18.32 -9.66
C THR A 94 -10.76 19.52 -8.92
N PRO A 95 -10.97 20.67 -9.58
CA PRO A 95 -11.73 21.77 -9.00
C PRO A 95 -13.19 21.36 -8.74
N VAL A 96 -13.85 22.07 -7.83
CA VAL A 96 -15.28 21.88 -7.58
C VAL A 96 -16.09 22.41 -8.77
N SER A 97 -17.04 21.61 -9.23
CA SER A 97 -17.96 21.94 -10.32
C SER A 97 -19.29 21.19 -10.17
N ASP A 98 -20.25 21.43 -11.07
CA ASP A 98 -21.54 20.72 -11.06
C ASP A 98 -21.37 19.19 -11.25
N SER A 99 -20.38 18.77 -12.03
CA SER A 99 -20.05 17.35 -12.21
C SER A 99 -19.21 16.76 -11.08
N ASP A 100 -18.53 17.63 -10.32
CA ASP A 100 -17.55 17.28 -9.30
C ASP A 100 -17.78 18.14 -8.04
N PRO A 101 -18.91 17.93 -7.33
CA PRO A 101 -19.36 18.86 -6.29
C PRO A 101 -18.56 18.76 -4.99
N PHE A 102 -17.82 17.66 -4.75
CA PHE A 102 -17.04 17.47 -3.54
C PHE A 102 -15.58 17.84 -3.77
N SER A 103 -15.04 18.66 -2.87
CA SER A 103 -13.63 19.05 -2.90
C SER A 103 -12.70 17.84 -2.77
N THR A 104 -11.45 17.97 -3.24
CA THR A 104 -10.41 16.94 -3.08
C THR A 104 -10.22 16.55 -1.60
N ASP A 105 -10.21 17.53 -0.71
CA ASP A 105 -10.10 17.32 0.74
C ASP A 105 -11.29 16.52 1.30
N THR A 106 -12.52 16.92 0.98
CA THR A 106 -13.73 16.20 1.39
C THR A 106 -13.69 14.74 0.95
N ARG A 107 -13.30 14.49 -0.31
CA ARG A 107 -13.21 13.13 -0.85
C ARG A 107 -12.15 12.29 -0.15
N LYS A 108 -11.00 12.90 0.15
CA LYS A 108 -9.93 12.24 0.91
C LYS A 108 -10.40 11.85 2.30
N ARG A 109 -10.98 12.80 3.05
CA ARG A 109 -11.50 12.55 4.40
C ARG A 109 -12.62 11.51 4.41
N MET A 110 -13.47 11.50 3.38
CA MET A 110 -14.51 10.47 3.22
C MET A 110 -13.91 9.07 3.09
N ILE A 111 -12.89 8.91 2.24
CA ILE A 111 -12.19 7.63 2.05
C ILE A 111 -11.49 7.19 3.34
N GLU A 112 -10.73 8.10 3.96
CA GLU A 112 -10.04 7.82 5.23
C GLU A 112 -11.00 7.46 6.35
N TYR A 113 -12.14 8.16 6.45
CA TYR A 113 -13.18 7.84 7.43
C TYR A 113 -13.81 6.47 7.16
N ARG A 114 -14.09 6.14 5.89
CA ARG A 114 -14.69 4.85 5.50
C ARG A 114 -13.78 3.67 5.79
N TYR A 115 -12.48 3.81 5.55
CA TYR A 115 -11.52 2.71 5.68
C TYR A 115 -10.60 2.85 6.90
N ALA A 116 -10.97 3.67 7.89
CA ALA A 116 -10.18 3.79 9.10
C ALA A 116 -10.01 2.42 9.77
N GLY A 117 -8.75 2.01 9.98
CA GLY A 117 -8.37 0.71 10.54
C GLY A 117 -8.15 -0.40 9.50
N GLU A 118 -8.30 -0.11 8.21
CA GLU A 118 -8.09 -1.06 7.11
C GLU A 118 -6.81 -0.72 6.33
N GLU A 119 -6.33 -1.64 5.50
CA GLU A 119 -5.09 -1.50 4.71
C GLU A 119 -5.33 -0.66 3.44
N VAL A 120 -5.84 0.56 3.64
CA VAL A 120 -6.19 1.52 2.59
C VAL A 120 -5.52 2.87 2.86
N GLU A 121 -4.84 3.41 1.86
CA GLU A 121 -4.26 4.74 1.88
C GLU A 121 -4.90 5.65 0.82
N ALA A 122 -5.14 6.91 1.13
CA ALA A 122 -5.76 7.87 0.21
C ALA A 122 -4.73 8.90 -0.29
N TRP A 123 -4.45 8.91 -1.59
CA TRP A 123 -3.48 9.81 -2.22
C TRP A 123 -4.15 10.87 -3.06
N VAL A 124 -3.81 12.14 -2.85
CA VAL A 124 -4.16 13.18 -3.82
C VAL A 124 -3.19 13.10 -4.99
N MET A 125 -3.73 12.80 -6.17
CA MET A 125 -2.99 12.71 -7.42
C MET A 125 -3.25 13.97 -8.26
N PRO A 126 -2.31 14.36 -9.13
CA PRO A 126 -2.59 15.35 -10.17
C PRO A 126 -3.84 14.95 -10.95
N ASP A 127 -4.49 15.93 -11.59
CA ASP A 127 -5.58 15.64 -12.50
C ASP A 127 -5.05 14.91 -13.74
N ILE A 128 -5.05 13.57 -13.71
CA ILE A 128 -4.45 12.75 -14.76
C ILE A 128 -5.39 12.58 -15.95
N GLU A 129 -4.82 12.76 -17.15
CA GLU A 129 -5.52 12.53 -18.43
C GLU A 129 -5.46 11.06 -18.85
N ALA A 130 -4.30 10.41 -18.70
CA ALA A 130 -4.08 9.04 -19.13
C ALA A 130 -2.98 8.35 -18.31
N ILE A 131 -3.02 7.01 -18.27
CA ILE A 131 -1.93 6.17 -17.76
C ILE A 131 -1.24 5.51 -18.95
N SER A 132 -0.04 5.97 -19.28
CA SER A 132 0.82 5.32 -20.28
C SER A 132 1.74 4.31 -19.59
N TYR A 133 1.95 3.14 -20.18
CA TYR A 133 2.82 2.10 -19.63
C TYR A 133 3.69 1.45 -20.72
N GLY A 134 4.90 1.04 -20.33
CA GLY A 134 5.88 0.39 -21.20
C GLY A 134 5.89 -1.13 -21.10
N ARG A 135 6.93 -1.75 -21.68
CA ARG A 135 7.18 -3.19 -21.51
C ARG A 135 7.82 -3.45 -20.15
N LYS A 136 7.37 -4.50 -19.46
CA LYS A 136 7.94 -4.97 -18.17
C LYS A 136 7.96 -3.88 -17.08
N VAL A 137 6.87 -3.14 -16.92
CA VAL A 137 6.73 -2.06 -15.92
C VAL A 137 6.70 -2.53 -14.46
N GLY A 138 6.68 -3.84 -14.22
CA GLY A 138 6.77 -4.41 -12.87
C GLY A 138 5.44 -4.45 -12.09
N TYR A 139 4.34 -4.05 -12.73
CA TYR A 139 2.98 -4.21 -12.23
C TYR A 139 2.04 -4.75 -13.33
N GLU A 140 0.91 -5.28 -12.89
CA GLU A 140 -0.16 -5.78 -13.75
C GLU A 140 -1.22 -4.69 -13.94
N LEU A 141 -1.70 -4.52 -15.18
CA LEU A 141 -2.88 -3.72 -15.46
C LEU A 141 -4.10 -4.66 -15.46
N ARG A 142 -5.04 -4.42 -14.54
CA ARG A 142 -6.24 -5.24 -14.37
C ARG A 142 -7.49 -4.41 -14.65
N GLU A 143 -8.41 -4.99 -15.40
CA GLU A 143 -9.78 -4.50 -15.54
C GLU A 143 -10.69 -5.38 -14.68
N ALA A 144 -11.66 -4.79 -13.99
CA ALA A 144 -12.64 -5.54 -13.24
C ALA A 144 -13.77 -5.99 -14.18
N ASP A 145 -13.76 -7.26 -14.58
CA ASP A 145 -14.67 -7.87 -15.55
C ASP A 145 -15.82 -8.68 -14.91
N ASP A 146 -15.74 -8.91 -13.60
CA ASP A 146 -16.64 -9.75 -12.79
C ASP A 146 -17.51 -8.94 -11.81
N ILE A 147 -17.77 -7.66 -12.13
CA ILE A 147 -18.61 -6.78 -11.31
C ILE A 147 -20.08 -7.27 -11.37
N PRO A 148 -20.73 -7.55 -10.22
CA PRO A 148 -22.15 -7.93 -10.21
C PRO A 148 -23.03 -6.85 -10.88
N PRO A 149 -24.04 -7.21 -11.69
CA PRO A 149 -24.86 -6.25 -12.43
C PRO A 149 -25.49 -5.16 -11.54
N GLU A 150 -25.91 -5.51 -10.34
CA GLU A 150 -26.48 -4.59 -9.35
C GLU A 150 -25.46 -3.57 -8.83
N VAL A 151 -24.20 -3.97 -8.69
CA VAL A 151 -23.09 -3.10 -8.29
C VAL A 151 -22.69 -2.19 -9.46
N PHE A 152 -22.67 -2.75 -10.67
CA PHE A 152 -22.37 -2.02 -11.91
C PHE A 152 -23.41 -0.95 -12.24
N ALA A 153 -24.68 -1.16 -11.84
CA ALA A 153 -25.75 -0.19 -12.03
C ALA A 153 -25.61 1.07 -11.14
N VAL A 154 -24.82 0.99 -10.06
CA VAL A 154 -24.62 2.12 -9.15
C VAL A 154 -23.72 3.16 -9.80
N SER A 155 -24.19 4.40 -9.86
CA SER A 155 -23.43 5.51 -10.39
C SER A 155 -23.36 6.69 -9.42
N ALA A 156 -22.24 7.40 -9.47
CA ALA A 156 -22.06 8.65 -8.74
C ALA A 156 -23.15 9.69 -9.08
N THR A 157 -23.61 9.73 -10.34
CA THR A 157 -24.69 10.62 -10.77
C THR A 157 -26.01 10.28 -10.08
N GLY A 158 -26.37 9.00 -9.96
CA GLY A 158 -27.57 8.57 -9.22
C GLY A 158 -27.51 8.94 -7.74
N VAL A 159 -26.35 8.72 -7.10
CA VAL A 159 -26.14 9.11 -5.69
C VAL A 159 -26.30 10.62 -5.51
N ARG A 160 -25.70 11.43 -6.39
CA ARG A 160 -25.88 12.89 -6.36
C ARG A 160 -27.33 13.32 -6.60
N GLY A 161 -28.09 12.55 -7.38
CA GLY A 161 -29.50 12.76 -7.68
C GLY A 161 -30.48 12.36 -6.57
N GLY A 162 -29.99 11.73 -5.49
CA GLY A 162 -30.81 11.37 -4.32
C GLY A 162 -30.80 9.89 -3.94
N ASP A 163 -30.17 9.01 -4.72
CA ASP A 163 -30.08 7.57 -4.40
C ASP A 163 -29.05 7.29 -3.30
N ARG A 164 -29.20 7.93 -2.14
CA ARG A 164 -28.26 7.85 -1.00
C ARG A 164 -28.15 6.43 -0.42
N ALA A 165 -29.12 5.55 -0.67
CA ALA A 165 -29.03 4.13 -0.31
C ALA A 165 -27.85 3.39 -0.99
N ASN A 166 -27.27 3.97 -2.04
CA ASN A 166 -26.11 3.43 -2.76
C ASN A 166 -24.75 3.83 -2.16
N VAL A 167 -24.71 4.37 -0.93
CA VAL A 167 -23.47 4.51 -0.17
C VAL A 167 -23.50 3.64 1.09
N SER A 168 -22.34 3.19 1.57
CA SER A 168 -22.29 2.45 2.83
C SER A 168 -22.69 3.31 4.03
N LYS A 169 -23.06 2.66 5.13
CA LYS A 169 -23.40 3.32 6.39
C LYS A 169 -22.31 4.30 6.86
N ARG A 170 -21.04 3.91 6.78
CA ARG A 170 -19.92 4.79 7.19
C ARG A 170 -19.79 6.02 6.29
N VAL A 171 -20.03 5.87 4.98
CA VAL A 171 -20.06 7.03 4.07
C VAL A 171 -21.27 7.90 4.36
N MET A 172 -22.45 7.32 4.60
CA MET A 172 -23.65 8.07 5.00
C MET A 172 -23.42 8.89 6.27
N GLU A 173 -22.85 8.26 7.31
CA GLU A 173 -22.47 8.90 8.58
C GLU A 173 -21.49 10.05 8.34
N PHE A 174 -20.46 9.86 7.51
CA PHE A 174 -19.52 10.91 7.14
C PHE A 174 -20.24 12.11 6.49
N MET A 175 -21.10 11.86 5.50
CA MET A 175 -21.80 12.92 4.77
C MET A 175 -22.72 13.74 5.67
N ILE A 176 -23.40 13.11 6.62
CA ILE A 176 -24.25 13.80 7.61
C ILE A 176 -23.38 14.62 8.58
N ASN A 177 -22.30 14.03 9.10
CA ASN A 177 -21.41 14.71 10.05
C ASN A 177 -20.72 15.94 9.45
N GLU A 178 -20.44 15.91 8.13
CA GLU A 178 -19.89 17.04 7.39
C GLU A 178 -20.93 18.09 7.00
N GLY A 179 -22.21 17.89 7.33
CA GLY A 179 -23.31 18.78 6.95
C GLY A 179 -23.56 18.82 5.44
N ILE A 180 -23.10 17.81 4.71
CA ILE A 180 -23.28 17.69 3.25
C ILE A 180 -24.70 17.21 2.95
N TRP A 181 -25.17 16.24 3.74
CA TRP A 181 -26.52 15.71 3.65
C TRP A 181 -27.25 15.92 4.97
N ASP A 182 -28.55 16.21 4.87
CA ASP A 182 -29.42 16.23 6.04
C ASP A 182 -29.46 14.84 6.68
N GLY A 183 -29.40 14.80 8.01
CA GLY A 183 -29.67 13.58 8.77
C GLY A 183 -31.18 13.31 8.77
N ASP A 184 -31.55 12.05 8.57
CA ASP A 184 -32.93 11.59 8.74
C ASP A 184 -33.36 11.56 10.22
#